data_AF-A0A963MX04-F1
#
_entry.id   AF-A0A963MX04-F1
#
_cell.length_a   1.000
_cell.length_b   1.000
_cell.length_c   1.000
_cell.angle_alpha   90.00
_cell.angle_beta   90.00
_cell.angle_gamma   90.00
#
_symmetry.space_group_name_H-M   'P 1'
#
loop_
_entity.id
_entity.type
_entity.pdbx_description
1 polymer ?
#
loop_
_entity_poly.entity_id
_entity_poly.type
_entity_poly.pdbx_seq_one_letter_code
_entity_poly.pdbx_strand_id
1 'polypeptide(L)'
;SVHRAGREARRIVEAARAELAAALGARPQDVVFTSGGTEANRLALTGTGRNRLLASAVEHASVAAFCAPANQLAVDANGSLDLDALHAALADNGPDTLVSIMLANNETGTIQPIMEAAEIIHAAGALLHCDAIQGLGKLALEMRTLGADLLTVSAHKIGGPAGVGALVI
;
A
#
# COMPACT_ATOMS: atom_id res chain seq x y z
N SER A 1 -6.77 -0.24 32.35
CA SER A 1 -8.23 -0.16 32.50
C SER A 1 -8.70 -1.26 33.44
N VAL A 2 -9.33 -0.88 34.57
CA VAL A 2 -9.83 -1.81 35.60
C VAL A 2 -11.14 -2.49 35.18
N HIS A 3 -11.75 -2.07 34.07
CA HIS A 3 -13.00 -2.62 33.54
C HIS A 3 -12.75 -3.87 32.69
N ARG A 4 -13.35 -5.00 33.09
CA ARG A 4 -13.24 -6.29 32.40
C ARG A 4 -13.62 -6.21 30.91
N ALA A 5 -14.71 -5.53 30.59
CA ALA A 5 -15.17 -5.34 29.21
C ALA A 5 -14.14 -4.63 28.34
N GLY A 6 -13.49 -3.58 28.86
CA GLY A 6 -12.45 -2.84 28.11
C GLY A 6 -11.19 -3.66 27.88
N ARG A 7 -10.79 -4.50 28.85
CA ARG A 7 -9.66 -5.43 28.66
C ARG A 7 -9.96 -6.49 27.61
N GLU A 8 -11.18 -7.00 27.60
CA GLU A 8 -11.60 -8.00 26.61
C GLU A 8 -11.67 -7.42 25.20
N ALA A 9 -12.29 -6.24 25.04
CA ALA A 9 -12.31 -5.54 23.75
C ALA A 9 -10.88 -5.27 23.24
N ARG A 10 -9.99 -4.78 24.11
CA ARG A 10 -8.58 -4.59 23.75
C ARG A 10 -7.90 -5.90 23.34
N ARG A 11 -8.14 -6.99 24.08
CA ARG A 11 -7.56 -8.30 23.77
C ARG A 11 -7.95 -8.78 22.37
N ILE A 12 -9.21 -8.60 21.97
CA ILE A 12 -9.71 -8.99 20.64
C ILE A 12 -9.02 -8.17 19.55
N VAL A 13 -8.93 -6.84 19.72
CA VAL A 13 -8.28 -5.96 18.74
C VAL A 13 -6.79 -6.27 18.61
N GLU A 14 -6.08 -6.49 19.72
CA GLU A 14 -4.65 -6.82 19.69
C GLU A 14 -4.40 -8.22 19.10
N ALA A 15 -5.30 -9.19 19.32
CA ALA A 15 -5.20 -10.50 18.67
C ALA A 15 -5.36 -10.37 17.14
N ALA A 16 -6.39 -9.65 16.67
CA ALA A 16 -6.60 -9.40 15.24
C ALA A 16 -5.42 -8.65 14.62
N ARG A 17 -4.83 -7.69 15.36
CA ARG A 17 -3.63 -6.97 14.94
C ARG A 17 -2.44 -7.90 14.75
N ALA A 18 -2.22 -8.80 15.70
CA ALA A 18 -1.12 -9.77 15.65
C ALA A 18 -1.29 -10.77 14.50
N GLU A 19 -2.52 -11.25 14.26
CA GLU A 19 -2.82 -12.13 13.13
C GLU A 19 -2.57 -11.45 11.79
N LEU A 20 -3.07 -10.22 11.61
CA LEU A 20 -2.84 -9.46 10.37
C LEU A 20 -1.37 -9.15 10.14
N ALA A 21 -0.66 -8.73 11.19
CA ALA A 21 0.77 -8.48 11.12
C ALA A 21 1.54 -9.72 10.71
N ALA A 22 1.26 -10.87 11.32
CA ALA A 22 1.89 -12.14 10.95
C ALA A 22 1.58 -12.55 9.50
N ALA A 23 0.35 -12.36 9.04
CA ALA A 23 -0.05 -12.67 7.67
C ALA A 23 0.65 -11.80 6.61
N LEU A 24 1.12 -10.60 7.00
CA LEU A 24 1.80 -9.64 6.12
C LEU A 24 3.32 -9.56 6.36
N GLY A 25 3.86 -10.38 7.28
CA GLY A 25 5.27 -10.33 7.72
C GLY A 25 5.69 -9.01 8.39
N ALA A 26 4.74 -8.33 9.03
CA ALA A 26 4.96 -7.09 9.78
C ALA A 26 4.96 -7.33 11.29
N ARG A 27 5.28 -6.30 12.09
CA ARG A 27 5.11 -6.37 13.55
C ARG A 27 3.73 -5.84 13.93
N PRO A 28 3.13 -6.31 15.04
CA PRO A 28 1.82 -5.82 15.45
C PRO A 28 1.76 -4.28 15.59
N GLN A 29 2.81 -3.65 16.13
CA GLN A 29 2.85 -2.19 16.29
C GLN A 29 2.84 -1.39 14.97
N ASP A 30 3.15 -2.05 13.85
CA ASP A 30 3.23 -1.45 12.52
C ASP A 30 1.86 -1.41 11.84
N VAL A 31 0.85 -2.09 12.40
CA VAL A 31 -0.51 -2.16 11.83
C VAL A 31 -1.36 -1.02 12.38
N VAL A 32 -1.92 -0.20 11.50
CA VAL A 32 -2.90 0.84 11.80
C VAL A 32 -4.24 0.44 11.17
N PHE A 33 -5.23 0.12 12.01
CA PHE A 33 -6.58 -0.16 11.52
C PHE A 33 -7.27 1.12 11.02
N THR A 34 -8.02 0.98 9.94
CA THR A 34 -8.81 2.04 9.31
C THR A 34 -10.23 1.54 9.04
N SER A 35 -11.12 2.44 8.65
CA SER A 35 -12.48 2.14 8.17
C SER A 35 -12.53 1.52 6.77
N GLY A 36 -11.38 1.28 6.13
CA GLY A 36 -11.32 0.62 4.82
C GLY A 36 -10.08 0.97 4.02
N GLY A 37 -9.98 0.34 2.84
CA GLY A 37 -8.85 0.57 1.93
C GLY A 37 -8.73 2.02 1.46
N THR A 38 -9.85 2.70 1.19
CA THR A 38 -9.84 4.12 0.79
C THR A 38 -9.23 5.03 1.85
N GLU A 39 -9.57 4.82 3.13
CA GLU A 39 -8.99 5.60 4.23
C GLU A 39 -7.51 5.25 4.42
N ALA A 40 -7.14 3.97 4.34
CA ALA A 40 -5.75 3.54 4.44
C ALA A 40 -4.87 4.12 3.32
N ASN A 41 -5.34 4.10 2.07
CA ASN A 41 -4.66 4.74 0.94
C ASN A 41 -4.50 6.25 1.19
N ARG A 42 -5.56 6.95 1.61
CA ARG A 42 -5.47 8.37 1.92
C ARG A 42 -4.46 8.65 3.03
N LEU A 43 -4.46 7.84 4.09
CA LEU A 43 -3.52 7.96 5.20
C LEU A 43 -2.08 7.77 4.73
N ALA A 44 -1.81 6.76 3.88
CA ALA A 44 -0.50 6.52 3.30
C ALA A 44 -0.02 7.69 2.43
N LEU A 45 -0.89 8.18 1.53
CA LEU A 45 -0.54 9.23 0.57
C LEU A 45 -0.32 10.61 1.20
N THR A 46 -0.89 10.85 2.39
CA THR A 46 -0.80 12.16 3.06
C THR A 46 0.03 12.15 4.34
N GLY A 47 0.37 10.97 4.87
CA GLY A 47 1.01 10.82 6.17
C GLY A 47 2.54 10.72 6.16
N THR A 48 3.18 10.57 5.00
CA THR A 48 4.65 10.34 4.91
C THR A 48 5.49 11.60 5.02
N GLY A 49 4.89 12.78 4.79
CA GLY A 49 5.62 14.05 4.74
C GLY A 49 6.45 14.27 3.45
N ARG A 50 6.35 13.38 2.46
CA ARG A 50 6.90 13.58 1.11
C ARG A 50 6.03 14.57 0.34
N ASN A 51 6.64 15.55 -0.34
CA ASN A 51 5.87 16.57 -1.06
C ASN A 51 5.53 16.17 -2.49
N ARG A 52 6.25 15.19 -3.06
CA ARG A 52 6.01 14.68 -4.41
C ARG A 52 5.37 13.30 -4.35
N LEU A 53 4.27 13.14 -5.08
CA LEU A 53 3.62 11.84 -5.30
C LEU A 53 3.77 11.45 -6.76
N LEU A 54 4.33 10.26 -7.02
CA LEU A 54 4.24 9.55 -8.29
C LEU A 54 3.32 8.34 -8.11
N ALA A 55 2.55 8.00 -9.13
CA ALA A 55 1.65 6.86 -9.06
C ALA A 55 1.52 6.16 -10.41
N SER A 56 1.26 4.86 -10.44
CA SER A 56 0.99 4.19 -11.72
C SER A 56 -0.23 4.78 -12.44
N ALA A 57 -0.28 4.73 -13.77
CA ALA A 57 -1.44 5.22 -14.52
C ALA A 57 -2.70 4.36 -14.32
N VAL A 58 -2.58 3.17 -13.71
CA VAL A 58 -3.66 2.19 -13.55
C VAL A 58 -4.19 2.12 -12.11
N GLU A 59 -3.84 3.08 -11.27
CA GLU A 59 -4.26 3.11 -9.88
C GLU A 59 -5.79 3.22 -9.70
N HIS A 60 -6.28 2.69 -8.58
CA HIS A 60 -7.66 2.87 -8.17
C HIS A 60 -7.94 4.36 -7.87
N ALA A 61 -9.19 4.79 -8.03
CA ALA A 61 -9.61 6.19 -7.83
C ALA A 61 -9.21 6.77 -6.46
N SER A 62 -9.09 5.95 -5.42
CA SER A 62 -8.63 6.38 -4.09
C SER A 62 -7.18 6.85 -4.05
N VAL A 63 -6.35 6.42 -5.01
CA VAL A 63 -4.97 6.87 -5.17
C VAL A 63 -4.88 7.88 -6.31
N ALA A 64 -5.48 7.57 -7.47
CA ALA A 64 -5.42 8.42 -8.66
C ALA A 64 -5.93 9.85 -8.41
N ALA A 65 -6.92 10.04 -7.54
CA ALA A 65 -7.45 11.36 -7.19
C ALA A 65 -6.43 12.30 -6.50
N PHE A 66 -5.32 11.77 -5.97
CA PHE A 66 -4.26 12.56 -5.33
C PHE A 66 -3.09 12.83 -6.27
N CYS A 67 -2.96 12.08 -7.37
CA CYS A 67 -1.84 12.19 -8.28
C CYS A 67 -2.16 13.16 -9.42
N ALA A 68 -1.32 14.18 -9.59
CA ALA A 68 -1.42 15.05 -10.77
C ALA A 68 -1.15 14.23 -12.04
N PRO A 69 -1.81 14.53 -13.19
CA PRO A 69 -1.57 13.80 -14.44
C PRO A 69 -0.10 13.76 -14.88
N ALA A 70 0.66 14.84 -14.62
CA ALA A 70 2.09 14.92 -14.94
C ALA A 70 2.97 13.97 -14.10
N ASN A 71 2.43 13.42 -13.01
CA ASN A 71 3.13 12.52 -12.10
C ASN A 71 2.67 11.06 -12.24
N GLN A 72 1.81 10.76 -13.24
CA GLN A 72 1.39 9.40 -13.53
C GLN A 72 2.49 8.68 -14.31
N LEU A 73 2.90 7.52 -13.80
CA LEU A 73 3.88 6.65 -14.41
C LEU A 73 3.23 5.80 -15.48
N ALA A 74 3.89 5.71 -16.64
CA ALA A 74 3.40 4.94 -17.77
C ALA A 74 3.31 3.44 -17.45
N VAL A 75 2.43 2.77 -18.18
CA VAL A 75 2.29 1.32 -18.18
C VAL A 75 2.39 0.80 -19.61
N ASP A 76 2.78 -0.45 -19.76
CA ASP A 76 2.81 -1.14 -21.05
C ASP A 76 1.40 -1.51 -21.54
N ALA A 77 1.31 -2.15 -22.71
CA ALA A 77 0.05 -2.59 -23.30
C ALA A 77 -0.72 -3.64 -22.44
N ASN A 78 -0.06 -4.28 -21.48
CA ASN A 78 -0.66 -5.22 -20.54
C ASN A 78 -1.09 -4.55 -19.22
N GLY A 79 -0.84 -3.24 -19.09
CA GLY A 79 -1.10 -2.47 -17.87
C GLY A 79 -0.04 -2.70 -16.79
N SER A 80 1.14 -3.25 -17.13
CA SER A 80 2.27 -3.40 -16.21
C SER A 80 3.10 -2.12 -16.18
N LEU A 81 3.56 -1.72 -15.00
CA LEU A 81 4.39 -0.53 -14.80
C LEU A 81 5.63 -0.55 -15.68
N ASP A 82 5.87 0.57 -16.37
CA ASP A 82 7.10 0.82 -17.09
C ASP A 82 8.20 1.22 -16.10
N LEU A 83 9.14 0.30 -15.86
CA LEU A 83 10.25 0.49 -14.92
C LEU A 83 11.28 1.52 -15.41
N ASP A 84 11.44 1.69 -16.73
CA ASP A 84 12.33 2.70 -17.28
C ASP A 84 11.73 4.09 -17.06
N ALA A 85 10.41 4.23 -17.24
CA ALA A 85 9.69 5.46 -16.91
C ALA A 85 9.76 5.79 -15.42
N LEU A 86 9.63 4.79 -14.54
CA LEU A 86 9.82 4.95 -13.10
C LEU A 86 11.23 5.46 -12.77
N HIS A 87 12.26 4.81 -13.32
CA HIS A 87 13.66 5.18 -13.10
C HIS A 87 13.94 6.62 -13.57
N ALA A 88 13.45 6.99 -14.75
CA ALA A 88 13.59 8.35 -15.28
C ALA A 88 12.85 9.39 -14.42
N ALA A 89 11.64 9.08 -13.95
CA ALA A 89 10.84 9.99 -13.13
C ALA A 89 11.46 10.27 -11.75
N LEU A 90 12.25 9.33 -11.22
CA LEU A 90 12.94 9.43 -9.94
C LEU A 90 14.35 10.03 -10.03
N ALA A 91 14.87 10.25 -11.24
CA ALA A 91 16.20 10.85 -11.45
C ALA A 91 16.33 12.22 -10.77
N ASP A 92 15.25 13.00 -10.76
CA ASP A 92 15.15 14.26 -10.04
C ASP A 92 14.26 14.11 -8.79
N ASN A 93 14.76 14.56 -7.63
CA ASN A 93 14.02 14.64 -6.36
C ASN A 93 13.48 13.32 -5.80
N GLY A 94 14.15 12.18 -6.04
CA GLY A 94 13.82 10.89 -5.42
C GLY A 94 13.59 10.97 -3.90
N PRO A 95 14.48 11.60 -3.10
CA PRO A 95 14.32 11.66 -1.64
C PRO A 95 13.08 12.41 -1.14
N ASP A 96 12.41 13.24 -1.95
CA ASP A 96 11.15 13.92 -1.56
C ASP A 96 9.91 13.24 -2.17
N THR A 97 10.09 12.04 -2.74
CA THR A 97 9.05 11.35 -3.50
C THR A 97 8.47 10.16 -2.72
N LEU A 98 7.14 10.07 -2.71
CA LEU A 98 6.38 8.86 -2.46
C LEU A 98 5.94 8.30 -3.82
N VAL A 99 6.18 7.01 -4.05
CA VAL A 99 5.69 6.28 -5.21
C VAL A 99 4.58 5.34 -4.76
N SER A 100 3.41 5.43 -5.38
CA SER A 100 2.27 4.54 -5.11
C SER A 100 2.02 3.59 -6.27
N ILE A 101 2.05 2.29 -5.99
CA ILE A 101 1.80 1.25 -7.00
C ILE A 101 0.85 0.21 -6.41
N MET A 102 -0.30 -0.01 -7.03
CA MET A 102 -1.17 -1.12 -6.67
C MET A 102 -0.51 -2.46 -6.99
N LEU A 103 -0.65 -3.45 -6.11
CA LEU A 103 -0.06 -4.77 -6.35
C LEU A 103 -0.73 -5.50 -7.50
N ALA A 104 -2.06 -5.42 -7.58
CA ALA A 104 -2.87 -6.10 -8.58
C ALA A 104 -4.03 -5.20 -9.00
N ASN A 105 -4.19 -5.04 -10.31
CA ASN A 105 -5.24 -4.18 -10.84
C ASN A 105 -6.64 -4.77 -10.60
N ASN A 106 -7.55 -3.93 -10.12
CA ASN A 106 -8.90 -4.34 -9.76
C ASN A 106 -9.85 -4.57 -10.95
N GLU A 107 -9.44 -4.22 -12.16
CA GLU A 107 -10.24 -4.36 -13.39
C GLU A 107 -9.67 -5.46 -14.30
N THR A 108 -8.36 -5.43 -14.56
CA THR A 108 -7.69 -6.36 -15.48
C THR A 108 -7.06 -7.56 -14.76
N GLY A 109 -6.78 -7.45 -13.46
CA GLY A 109 -6.04 -8.46 -12.70
C GLY A 109 -4.53 -8.46 -12.93
N THR A 110 -3.99 -7.51 -13.70
CA THR A 110 -2.54 -7.38 -13.94
C THR A 110 -1.80 -7.21 -12.62
N ILE A 111 -0.81 -8.08 -12.36
CA ILE A 111 0.07 -8.00 -11.19
C ILE A 111 1.25 -7.11 -11.55
N GLN A 112 1.55 -6.13 -10.70
CA GLN A 112 2.63 -5.17 -10.93
C GLN A 112 4.00 -5.71 -10.48
N PRO A 113 5.09 -5.30 -11.14
CA PRO A 113 6.46 -5.69 -10.78
C PRO A 113 6.95 -4.91 -9.53
N ILE A 114 6.32 -5.18 -8.39
CA ILE A 114 6.54 -4.40 -7.16
C ILE A 114 7.96 -4.55 -6.62
N MET A 115 8.55 -5.74 -6.68
CA MET A 115 9.89 -5.99 -6.14
C MET A 115 10.96 -5.24 -6.93
N GLU A 116 10.88 -5.30 -8.26
CA GLU A 116 11.77 -4.59 -9.16
C GLU A 116 11.59 -3.07 -9.05
N ALA A 117 10.34 -2.60 -8.90
CA ALA A 117 10.06 -1.19 -8.64
C ALA A 117 10.64 -0.72 -7.29
N ALA A 118 10.54 -1.55 -6.24
CA ALA A 118 11.06 -1.22 -4.92
C ALA A 118 12.59 -0.97 -4.96
N GLU A 119 13.34 -1.80 -5.68
CA GLU A 119 14.79 -1.61 -5.86
C GLU A 119 15.11 -0.23 -6.47
N ILE A 120 14.39 0.18 -7.51
CA ILE A 120 14.56 1.48 -8.17
C ILE A 120 14.18 2.64 -7.23
N ILE A 121 13.04 2.51 -6.54
CA ILE A 121 12.50 3.52 -5.63
C ILE A 121 13.47 3.77 -4.46
N HIS A 122 13.95 2.70 -3.83
CA HIS A 122 14.86 2.78 -2.70
C HIS A 122 16.25 3.26 -3.12
N ALA A 123 16.73 2.88 -4.30
CA ALA A 123 17.99 3.42 -4.85
C ALA A 123 17.94 4.95 -5.03
N ALA A 124 16.75 5.50 -5.33
CA ALA A 124 16.52 6.94 -5.42
C ALA A 124 16.23 7.62 -4.07
N GLY A 125 16.16 6.88 -2.96
CA GLY A 125 15.81 7.38 -1.63
C GLY A 125 14.32 7.73 -1.44
N ALA A 126 13.48 7.34 -2.40
CA ALA A 126 12.02 7.50 -2.33
C ALA A 126 11.39 6.43 -1.43
N LEU A 127 10.10 6.61 -1.10
CA LEU A 127 9.31 5.61 -0.39
C LEU A 127 8.33 4.92 -1.33
N LEU A 128 8.06 3.63 -1.08
CA LEU A 128 7.07 2.84 -1.79
C LEU A 128 5.81 2.63 -0.94
N HIS A 129 4.69 3.14 -1.41
CA HIS A 129 3.36 2.70 -0.99
C HIS A 129 2.82 1.64 -1.97
N CYS A 130 2.41 0.50 -1.43
CA CYS A 130 1.77 -0.56 -2.20
C CYS A 130 0.29 -0.71 -1.82
N ASP A 131 -0.61 -0.48 -2.78
CA ASP A 131 -2.03 -0.80 -2.61
C ASP A 131 -2.25 -2.29 -2.87
N ALA A 132 -2.29 -3.08 -1.80
CA ALA A 132 -2.48 -4.53 -1.84
C ALA A 132 -3.93 -4.98 -1.59
N ILE A 133 -4.90 -4.07 -1.72
CA ILE A 133 -6.33 -4.35 -1.47
C ILE A 133 -6.83 -5.55 -2.27
N GLN A 134 -6.40 -5.69 -3.53
CA GLN A 134 -6.78 -6.82 -4.36
C GLN A 134 -5.89 -8.06 -4.19
N GLY A 135 -4.70 -7.91 -3.63
CA GLY A 135 -3.75 -9.01 -3.43
C GLY A 135 -3.98 -9.80 -2.14
N LEU A 136 -4.58 -9.19 -1.10
CA LEU A 136 -4.75 -9.87 0.19
C LEU A 136 -5.51 -11.18 0.04
N GLY A 137 -4.97 -12.25 0.64
CA GLY A 137 -5.55 -13.59 0.60
C GLY A 137 -5.52 -14.29 -0.76
N LYS A 138 -4.98 -13.64 -1.81
CA LYS A 138 -4.89 -14.21 -3.17
C LYS A 138 -3.46 -14.39 -3.64
N LEU A 139 -2.58 -13.48 -3.21
CA LEU A 139 -1.15 -13.51 -3.49
C LEU A 139 -0.37 -13.72 -2.19
N ALA A 140 0.82 -14.29 -2.31
CA ALA A 140 1.77 -14.27 -1.21
C ALA A 140 2.15 -12.80 -0.94
N LEU A 141 1.71 -12.30 0.20
CA LEU A 141 1.92 -10.92 0.63
C LEU A 141 2.83 -10.92 1.82
N GLU A 142 4.09 -10.56 1.60
CA GLU A 142 4.98 -10.23 2.70
C GLU A 142 5.61 -8.88 2.43
N MET A 143 5.39 -7.93 3.35
CA MET A 143 5.76 -6.53 3.16
C MET A 143 7.26 -6.37 2.87
N ARG A 144 8.11 -7.13 3.57
CA ARG A 144 9.57 -7.10 3.37
C ARG A 144 9.97 -7.69 2.02
N THR A 145 9.41 -8.83 1.63
CA THR A 145 9.65 -9.42 0.30
C THR A 145 9.25 -8.46 -0.82
N LEU A 146 8.13 -7.74 -0.67
CA LEU A 146 7.70 -6.74 -1.65
C LEU A 146 8.56 -5.47 -1.65
N GLY A 147 9.36 -5.23 -0.60
CA GLY A 147 10.08 -3.97 -0.43
C GLY A 147 9.17 -2.75 -0.19
N ALA A 148 7.92 -2.96 0.25
CA ALA A 148 6.99 -1.86 0.50
C ALA A 148 7.30 -1.17 1.84
N ASP A 149 7.32 0.17 1.84
CA ASP A 149 7.41 0.99 3.07
C ASP A 149 6.04 1.23 3.69
N LEU A 150 5.00 1.26 2.85
CA LEU A 150 3.61 1.35 3.29
C LEU A 150 2.78 0.33 2.52
N LEU A 151 1.90 -0.42 3.20
CA LEU A 151 1.05 -1.43 2.58
C LEU A 151 -0.41 -1.24 2.99
N THR A 152 -1.29 -1.03 2.01
CA THR A 152 -2.73 -0.87 2.26
C THR A 152 -3.50 -2.16 1.98
N VAL A 153 -4.41 -2.53 2.89
CA VAL A 153 -5.29 -3.69 2.74
C VAL A 153 -6.74 -3.39 3.14
N SER A 154 -7.70 -4.17 2.64
CA SER A 154 -9.11 -4.07 3.02
C SER A 154 -9.76 -5.44 3.24
N ALA A 155 -10.53 -5.58 4.31
CA ALA A 155 -11.11 -6.87 4.70
C ALA A 155 -12.24 -7.34 3.77
N HIS A 156 -13.10 -6.43 3.28
CA HIS A 156 -14.24 -6.83 2.45
C HIS A 156 -13.82 -7.43 1.08
N LYS A 157 -12.58 -7.21 0.64
CA LYS A 157 -12.04 -7.84 -0.59
C LYS A 157 -11.60 -9.29 -0.38
N ILE A 158 -11.60 -9.77 0.86
CA ILE A 158 -11.32 -11.16 1.24
C ILE A 158 -12.48 -11.83 1.99
N GLY A 159 -13.70 -11.27 1.89
CA GLY A 159 -14.89 -11.81 2.57
C GLY A 159 -15.03 -11.41 4.04
N GLY A 160 -14.18 -10.50 4.53
CA GLY A 160 -14.35 -9.89 5.84
C GLY A 160 -15.41 -8.76 5.85
N PRO A 161 -15.61 -8.10 7.01
CA PRO A 161 -16.59 -7.03 7.13
C PRO A 161 -16.30 -5.84 6.20
N ALA A 162 -17.35 -5.18 5.71
CA ALA A 162 -17.25 -3.84 5.15
C ALA A 162 -16.97 -2.83 6.26
N GLY A 163 -16.28 -1.73 5.93
CA GLY A 163 -15.96 -0.69 6.91
C GLY A 163 -14.72 -0.99 7.76
N VAL A 164 -13.85 -1.92 7.35
CA VAL A 164 -12.55 -2.14 8.00
C VAL A 164 -11.44 -2.41 6.98
N GLY A 165 -10.28 -1.81 7.24
CA GLY A 165 -9.04 -1.99 6.50
C GLY A 165 -7.84 -1.78 7.42
N ALA A 166 -6.66 -1.78 6.83
CA ALA A 166 -5.45 -1.42 7.56
C ALA A 166 -4.42 -0.78 6.62
N LEU A 167 -3.61 0.08 7.22
CA LEU A 167 -2.32 0.52 6.70
C LEU A 167 -1.24 -0.14 7.54
N VAL A 168 -0.22 -0.71 6.90
CA VAL A 168 0.98 -1.23 7.55
C VAL A 168 2.16 -0.34 7.18
N ILE A 169 3.01 0.00 8.16
CA ILE A 169 4.12 0.97 8.04
C ILE A 169 5.46 0.45 8.57
#